data_AF-A0A5E4J3X5-F1
#
_entry.id   AF-A0A5E4J3X5-F1
#
_cell.length_a   1.000
_cell.length_b   1.000
_cell.length_c   1.000
_cell.angle_alpha   90.00
_cell.angle_beta   90.00
_cell.angle_gamma   90.00
#
_symmetry.space_group_name_H-M   'P 1'
#
loop_
_entity.id
_entity.type
_entity.pdbx_description
1 polymer ?
#
loop_
_entity_poly.entity_id
_entity_poly.type
_entity_poly.pdbx_seq_one_letter_code
_entity_poly.pdbx_strand_id
1 'polypeptide(L)'
;MDKTEILYDKLLTDLSTEGCMKNKLLWWFAINIKDEYVDFNVNEEIPNLACNKSDIKFKNNSYESDFLRRKAQFGVIYGFHGSPKYNWYSILRTGLINVSQTAFQLCGNAYGNGIYLAVDIETSRTYTSGNGNIAICEIINDPTTARPNPFYVIKESRDVRIAYII
;
A
#
# COMPACT_ATOMS: atom_id res chain seq x y z
N MET A 1 -1.41 16.99 -26.04
CA MET A 1 -1.76 17.07 -24.62
C MET A 1 -2.02 15.67 -24.15
N ASP A 2 -1.21 15.22 -23.20
CA ASP A 2 -1.33 13.89 -22.58
C ASP A 2 -2.67 13.82 -21.82
N LYS A 3 -3.32 12.65 -21.76
CA LYS A 3 -4.60 12.49 -21.04
C LYS A 3 -4.47 12.87 -19.56
N THR A 4 -3.27 12.74 -19.02
CA THR A 4 -2.88 13.20 -17.69
C THR A 4 -3.00 14.72 -17.56
N GLU A 5 -2.51 15.50 -18.52
CA GLU A 5 -2.60 16.98 -18.50
C GLU A 5 -4.05 17.48 -18.51
N ILE A 6 -4.94 16.78 -19.21
CA ILE A 6 -6.37 17.15 -19.27
C ILE A 6 -7.07 16.89 -17.93
N LEU A 7 -6.71 15.82 -17.22
CA LEU A 7 -7.23 15.53 -15.89
C LEU A 7 -6.70 16.53 -14.86
N TYR A 8 -5.42 16.93 -14.98
CA TYR A 8 -4.80 17.96 -14.16
C TYR A 8 -5.49 19.32 -14.29
N ASP A 9 -5.76 19.78 -15.51
CA ASP A 9 -6.42 21.07 -15.75
C ASP A 9 -7.86 21.11 -15.24
N LYS A 10 -8.57 19.98 -15.32
CA LYS A 10 -9.94 19.86 -14.82
C LYS A 10 -9.99 19.89 -13.28
N LEU A 11 -9.08 19.18 -12.61
CA LEU A 11 -8.90 19.23 -11.15
C LEU A 11 -8.44 20.61 -10.65
N LEU A 12 -7.59 21.30 -11.41
CA LEU A 12 -7.13 22.67 -11.11
C LEU A 12 -8.27 23.68 -11.14
N THR A 13 -9.20 23.53 -12.10
CA THR A 13 -10.35 24.42 -12.24
C THR A 13 -11.31 24.25 -11.07
N ASP A 14 -11.61 23.01 -10.67
CA ASP A 14 -12.55 22.69 -9.60
C ASP A 14 -12.02 23.04 -8.19
N LEU A 15 -10.70 22.99 -7.97
CA LEU A 15 -10.08 23.35 -6.69
C LEU A 15 -9.80 24.86 -6.52
N SER A 16 -9.92 25.65 -7.58
CA SER A 16 -9.66 27.10 -7.51
C SER A 16 -10.83 27.90 -6.90
N THR A 17 -12.02 27.30 -6.81
CA THR A 17 -13.28 27.98 -6.44
C THR A 17 -13.60 27.94 -4.94
N GLU A 18 -12.91 27.12 -4.12
CA GLU A 18 -13.19 26.98 -2.68
C GLU A 18 -11.98 27.30 -1.76
N GLY A 19 -11.80 28.55 -1.30
CA GLY A 19 -11.09 28.85 -0.03
C GLY A 19 -9.57 28.54 0.06
N CYS A 20 -8.76 29.58 -0.18
CA CYS A 20 -7.29 29.64 -0.36
C CYS A 20 -6.33 29.05 0.73
N MET A 21 -6.79 28.47 1.86
CA MET A 21 -5.87 27.85 2.85
C MET A 21 -6.04 26.34 3.04
N LYS A 22 -7.27 25.79 2.94
CA LYS A 22 -7.46 24.33 2.95
C LYS A 22 -6.87 23.69 1.70
N ASN A 23 -6.95 24.40 0.57
CA ASN A 23 -6.45 23.90 -0.70
C ASN A 23 -4.93 23.84 -0.78
N LYS A 24 -4.16 24.69 -0.07
CA LYS A 24 -2.69 24.56 -0.09
C LYS A 24 -2.19 23.31 0.64
N LEU A 25 -2.84 22.92 1.73
CA LEU A 25 -2.57 21.66 2.42
C LEU A 25 -3.02 20.48 1.58
N LEU A 26 -4.27 20.46 1.10
CA LEU A 26 -4.78 19.41 0.20
C LEU A 26 -3.91 19.27 -1.07
N TRP A 27 -3.42 20.38 -1.62
CA TRP A 27 -2.55 20.42 -2.80
C TRP A 27 -1.13 19.96 -2.49
N TRP A 28 -0.56 20.34 -1.34
CA TRP A 28 0.69 19.75 -0.84
C TRP A 28 0.54 18.24 -0.61
N PHE A 29 -0.60 17.80 -0.05
CA PHE A 29 -0.92 16.37 0.10
C PHE A 29 -0.99 15.66 -1.26
N ALA A 30 -1.70 16.22 -2.23
CA ALA A 30 -1.84 15.64 -3.57
C ALA A 30 -0.52 15.61 -4.37
N ILE A 31 0.35 16.61 -4.21
CA ILE A 31 1.64 16.69 -4.91
C ILE A 31 2.70 15.75 -4.32
N ASN A 32 2.68 15.54 -3.00
CA ASN A 32 3.64 14.66 -2.33
C ASN A 32 3.25 13.17 -2.42
N ILE A 33 2.02 12.88 -2.83
CA ILE A 33 1.53 11.55 -3.18
C ILE A 33 1.66 11.44 -4.70
N LYS A 34 2.80 10.96 -5.20
CA LYS A 34 3.03 10.72 -6.64
C LYS A 34 2.31 9.46 -7.12
N ASP A 35 1.03 9.34 -6.80
CA ASP A 35 0.25 8.14 -7.09
C ASP A 35 -0.78 8.44 -8.19
N GLU A 36 -0.82 7.55 -9.16
CA GLU A 36 -1.78 7.60 -10.26
C GLU A 36 -3.06 6.91 -9.78
N TYR A 37 -4.16 7.66 -9.69
CA TYR A 37 -5.46 7.11 -9.35
C TYR A 37 -6.03 6.35 -10.55
N VAL A 38 -6.32 5.06 -10.39
CA VAL A 38 -6.98 4.24 -11.40
C VAL A 38 -8.19 3.55 -10.76
N ASP A 39 -9.38 3.73 -11.30
CA ASP A 39 -10.55 2.95 -10.90
C ASP A 39 -10.43 1.54 -11.51
N PHE A 40 -10.50 0.49 -10.68
CA PHE A 40 -10.36 -0.91 -11.10
C PHE A 40 -11.38 -1.82 -10.40
N ASN A 41 -11.77 -2.92 -11.05
CA ASN A 41 -12.76 -3.86 -10.52
C ASN A 41 -12.06 -5.14 -10.03
N VAL A 42 -11.82 -5.23 -8.72
CA VAL A 42 -11.08 -6.30 -8.02
C VAL A 42 -11.70 -7.71 -8.23
N ASN A 43 -12.98 -7.80 -8.60
CA ASN A 43 -13.69 -9.08 -8.71
C ASN A 43 -13.19 -9.98 -9.86
N GLU A 44 -12.48 -9.43 -10.85
CA GLU A 44 -12.04 -10.20 -12.03
C GLU A 44 -10.68 -10.90 -11.84
N GLU A 45 -9.77 -10.37 -11.01
CA GLU A 45 -8.41 -10.90 -10.86
C GLU A 45 -8.17 -11.72 -9.56
N ILE A 46 -8.99 -11.54 -8.52
CA ILE A 46 -8.91 -12.35 -7.28
C ILE A 46 -10.30 -12.90 -6.94
N PRO A 47 -10.61 -14.16 -7.31
CA PRO A 47 -11.89 -14.76 -7.01
C PRO A 47 -12.17 -14.74 -5.50
N ASN A 48 -13.33 -14.20 -5.11
CA ASN A 48 -13.86 -14.10 -3.74
C ASN A 48 -13.46 -12.87 -2.89
N LEU A 49 -12.78 -11.85 -3.43
CA LEU A 49 -12.66 -10.55 -2.74
C LEU A 49 -13.87 -9.65 -3.06
N ALA A 50 -14.94 -9.79 -2.28
CA ALA A 50 -16.14 -8.96 -2.41
C ALA A 50 -15.90 -7.53 -1.91
N CYS A 51 -15.15 -6.72 -2.65
CA CYS A 51 -14.98 -5.32 -2.34
C CYS A 51 -14.83 -4.42 -3.57
N ASN A 52 -15.68 -3.41 -3.68
CA ASN A 52 -15.53 -2.32 -4.65
C ASN A 52 -14.46 -1.37 -4.14
N LYS A 53 -13.30 -1.27 -4.81
CA LYS A 53 -12.17 -0.45 -4.35
C LYS A 53 -11.44 0.22 -5.50
N SER A 54 -11.01 1.45 -5.25
CA SER A 54 -10.11 2.22 -6.10
C SER A 54 -8.67 1.71 -5.95
N ASP A 55 -7.96 1.58 -7.07
CA ASP A 55 -6.54 1.28 -7.05
C ASP A 55 -5.80 2.59 -6.80
N ILE A 56 -5.20 2.72 -5.62
CA ILE A 56 -4.08 3.65 -5.48
C ILE A 56 -2.83 2.86 -5.85
N LYS A 57 -2.34 3.03 -7.10
CA LYS A 57 -1.05 2.47 -7.51
C LYS A 57 0.06 3.34 -6.94
N PHE A 58 0.67 2.85 -5.86
CA PHE A 58 1.79 3.52 -5.21
C PHE A 58 3.04 3.45 -6.08
N LYS A 59 3.47 4.60 -6.65
CA LYS A 59 4.63 4.67 -7.56
C LYS A 59 5.93 5.06 -6.84
N ASN A 60 5.96 4.91 -5.52
CA ASN A 60 6.90 5.60 -4.65
C ASN A 60 7.82 4.66 -3.85
N ASN A 61 8.54 3.77 -4.53
CA ASN A 61 9.73 3.20 -3.89
C ASN A 61 10.94 3.27 -4.84
N SER A 62 12.12 3.52 -4.27
CA SER A 62 13.42 3.52 -4.97
C SER A 62 13.78 2.15 -5.58
N TYR A 63 12.97 1.14 -5.32
CA TYR A 63 13.12 -0.25 -5.70
C TYR A 63 12.08 -0.70 -6.75
N GLU A 64 11.27 0.19 -7.35
CA GLU A 64 10.09 -0.23 -8.14
C GLU A 64 10.54 -1.00 -9.38
N SER A 65 11.62 -0.55 -10.01
CA SER A 65 12.25 -1.26 -11.13
C SER A 65 12.79 -2.64 -10.72
N ASP A 66 13.37 -2.77 -9.52
CA ASP A 66 13.85 -4.03 -8.97
C ASP A 66 12.69 -4.98 -8.65
N PHE A 67 11.63 -4.46 -8.04
CA PHE A 67 10.41 -5.20 -7.71
C PHE A 67 9.76 -5.73 -8.97
N LEU A 68 9.54 -4.89 -10.00
CA LEU A 68 8.95 -5.31 -11.27
C LEU A 68 9.81 -6.37 -11.98
N ARG A 69 11.14 -6.21 -11.98
CA ARG A 69 12.07 -7.20 -12.54
C ARG A 69 11.93 -8.55 -11.83
N ARG A 70 11.89 -8.54 -10.49
CA ARG A 70 11.75 -9.75 -9.67
C ARG A 70 10.37 -10.37 -9.76
N LYS A 71 9.31 -9.56 -9.85
CA LYS A 71 7.93 -10.02 -10.12
C LYS A 71 7.87 -10.76 -11.45
N ALA A 72 8.50 -10.25 -12.51
CA ALA A 72 8.57 -10.94 -13.79
C ALA A 72 9.35 -12.27 -13.72
N GLN A 73 10.38 -12.33 -12.87
CA GLN A 73 11.24 -13.51 -12.73
C GLN A 73 10.65 -14.61 -11.83
N PHE A 74 10.05 -14.23 -10.71
CA PHE A 74 9.65 -15.14 -9.63
C PHE A 74 8.14 -15.19 -9.40
N GLY A 75 7.38 -14.25 -9.98
CA GLY A 75 5.98 -14.05 -9.65
C GLY A 75 5.79 -13.38 -8.29
N VAL A 76 4.53 -13.25 -7.88
CA VAL A 76 4.13 -12.70 -6.58
C VAL A 76 3.10 -13.59 -5.90
N ILE A 77 3.10 -13.54 -4.58
CA ILE A 77 2.02 -14.03 -3.72
C ILE A 77 1.37 -12.84 -3.01
N TYR A 78 0.14 -13.02 -2.54
CA TYR A 78 -0.61 -11.95 -1.87
C TYR A 78 -0.67 -12.16 -0.36
N GLY A 79 -0.65 -11.06 0.37
CA GLY A 79 -0.88 -11.00 1.81
C GLY A 79 -1.60 -9.72 2.20
N PHE A 80 -2.12 -9.68 3.43
CA PHE A 80 -2.89 -8.56 3.94
C PHE A 80 -2.14 -7.83 5.06
N HIS A 81 -2.20 -6.50 5.09
CA HIS A 81 -1.62 -5.67 6.15
C HIS A 81 -2.67 -4.75 6.77
N GLY A 82 -3.15 -5.07 7.96
CA GLY A 82 -4.00 -4.14 8.72
C GLY A 82 -3.16 -3.15 9.51
N SER A 83 -3.54 -1.87 9.48
CA SER A 83 -2.88 -0.84 10.29
C SER A 83 -3.86 0.23 10.77
N PRO A 84 -3.66 0.83 11.96
CA PRO A 84 -4.46 1.95 12.44
C PRO A 84 -4.42 3.16 11.50
N LYS A 85 -5.51 3.94 11.47
CA LYS A 85 -5.69 5.10 10.57
C LYS A 85 -4.51 6.08 10.58
N TYR A 86 -3.90 6.32 11.75
CA TYR A 86 -2.83 7.30 11.92
C TYR A 86 -1.49 6.89 11.28
N ASN A 87 -1.27 5.61 10.99
CA ASN A 87 -0.05 5.14 10.31
C ASN A 87 -0.13 5.26 8.79
N TRP A 88 -1.35 5.25 8.23
CA TRP A 88 -1.55 5.17 6.79
C TRP A 88 -0.90 6.32 6.05
N TYR A 89 -0.91 7.53 6.62
CA TYR A 89 -0.20 8.66 6.01
C TYR A 89 1.29 8.37 5.75
N SER A 90 1.99 7.73 6.69
CA SER A 90 3.39 7.34 6.49
C SER A 90 3.50 6.20 5.48
N ILE A 91 2.67 5.17 5.63
CA ILE A 91 2.67 3.98 4.77
C ILE A 91 2.47 4.36 3.30
N LEU A 92 1.54 5.26 2.99
CA LEU A 92 1.27 5.72 1.62
C LEU A 92 2.48 6.45 1.00
N ARG A 93 3.29 7.11 1.82
CA ARG A 93 4.46 7.87 1.34
C ARG A 93 5.73 7.05 1.22
N THR A 94 5.95 6.12 2.16
CA THR A 94 7.21 5.37 2.26
C THR A 94 7.08 3.92 1.83
N GLY A 95 5.86 3.46 1.56
CA GLY A 95 5.54 2.04 1.53
C GLY A 95 5.59 1.42 2.92
N LEU A 96 5.42 0.09 2.97
CA LEU A 96 5.64 -0.69 4.18
C LEU A 96 7.14 -0.77 4.47
N ILE A 97 7.52 -0.44 5.70
CA ILE A 97 8.90 -0.47 6.16
C ILE A 97 9.05 -1.37 7.38
N ASN A 98 10.17 -2.08 7.46
CA ASN A 98 10.49 -2.88 8.64
C ASN A 98 10.94 -1.97 9.78
N VAL A 99 10.09 -1.86 10.80
CA VAL A 99 10.34 -1.05 12.01
C VAL A 99 10.63 -1.90 13.26
N SER A 100 10.94 -3.18 13.08
CA SER A 100 11.25 -4.08 14.19
C SER A 100 12.44 -3.57 15.01
N GLN A 101 12.37 -3.69 16.33
CA GLN A 101 13.35 -3.21 17.30
C GLN A 101 13.61 -1.70 17.27
N THR A 102 12.65 -0.92 16.76
CA THR A 102 12.70 0.55 16.80
C THR A 102 11.62 1.09 17.73
N ALA A 103 11.69 2.39 18.04
CA ALA A 103 10.65 3.09 18.80
C ALA A 103 9.28 3.13 18.09
N PHE A 104 9.22 2.80 16.78
CA PHE A 104 8.00 2.79 15.98
C PHE A 104 7.33 1.41 15.91
N GLN A 105 7.89 0.39 16.57
CA GLN A 105 7.27 -0.93 16.64
C GLN A 105 6.03 -0.91 17.55
N LEU A 106 4.85 -1.05 16.96
CA LEU A 106 3.58 -1.07 17.70
C LEU A 106 3.19 -2.45 18.23
N CYS A 107 3.47 -3.50 17.47
CA CYS A 107 3.15 -4.89 17.82
C CYS A 107 4.45 -5.66 18.11
N GLY A 108 4.37 -6.71 18.93
CA GLY A 108 5.51 -7.62 19.12
C GLY A 108 5.96 -8.29 17.82
N ASN A 109 7.22 -8.72 17.76
CA ASN A 109 7.88 -9.34 16.61
C ASN A 109 8.17 -10.84 16.86
N ALA A 110 7.19 -11.57 17.41
CA ALA A 110 7.36 -12.93 17.91
C ALA A 110 7.83 -13.95 16.85
N TYR A 111 7.57 -13.69 15.58
CA TYR A 111 7.93 -14.56 14.45
C TYR A 111 9.16 -14.06 13.68
N GLY A 112 9.91 -13.11 14.27
CA GLY A 112 11.12 -12.53 13.69
C GLY A 112 10.95 -11.07 13.29
N ASN A 113 12.06 -10.43 12.92
CA ASN A 113 12.07 -9.03 12.50
C ASN A 113 11.59 -8.90 11.05
N GLY A 114 10.54 -8.12 10.83
CA GLY A 114 10.02 -7.88 9.49
C GLY A 114 8.71 -7.11 9.46
N ILE A 115 8.23 -6.93 8.25
CA ILE A 115 6.89 -6.47 7.90
C ILE A 115 5.97 -7.69 7.94
N TYR A 116 4.92 -7.61 8.75
CA TYR A 116 3.98 -8.71 8.95
C TYR A 116 2.82 -8.60 7.98
N LEU A 117 2.54 -9.69 7.28
CA LEU A 117 1.39 -9.83 6.39
C LEU A 117 0.62 -11.10 6.74
N ALA A 118 -0.70 -11.01 6.88
CA ALA A 118 -1.56 -12.15 7.12
C ALA A 118 -1.92 -12.85 5.80
N VAL A 119 -2.21 -14.15 5.89
CA VAL A 119 -2.73 -14.94 4.75
C VAL A 119 -4.19 -14.57 4.48
N ASP A 120 -4.95 -14.20 5.51
CA ASP A 120 -6.36 -13.83 5.42
C ASP A 120 -6.64 -12.41 5.92
N ILE A 121 -7.73 -11.84 5.41
CA ILE A 121 -8.14 -10.46 5.69
C ILE A 121 -8.64 -10.27 7.12
N GLU A 122 -9.27 -11.26 7.73
CA GLU A 122 -9.88 -11.14 9.07
C GLU A 122 -8.81 -11.06 10.16
N THR A 123 -7.73 -11.84 10.01
CA THR A 123 -6.54 -11.68 10.82
C THR A 123 -5.99 -10.26 10.72
N SER A 124 -5.87 -9.70 9.50
CA SER A 124 -5.43 -8.31 9.32
C SER A 124 -6.40 -7.29 9.92
N ARG A 125 -7.71 -7.52 9.87
CA ARG A 125 -8.72 -6.64 10.43
C ARG A 125 -8.48 -6.35 11.92
N THR A 126 -7.99 -7.34 12.67
CA THR A 126 -7.69 -7.20 14.10
C THR A 126 -6.60 -6.15 14.38
N TYR A 127 -5.73 -5.86 13.41
CA TYR A 127 -4.65 -4.86 13.54
C TYR A 127 -5.07 -3.44 13.11
N THR A 128 -6.31 -3.24 12.65
CA THR A 128 -6.79 -1.92 12.21
C THR A 128 -7.20 -1.00 13.36
N SER A 129 -7.26 -1.50 14.61
CA SER A 129 -7.82 -0.77 15.76
C SER A 129 -9.25 -0.25 15.53
N GLY A 130 -10.06 -1.00 14.77
CA GLY A 130 -11.50 -0.76 14.56
C GLY A 130 -11.87 0.21 13.43
N ASN A 131 -11.02 1.19 13.10
CA ASN A 131 -11.27 2.20 12.06
C ASN A 131 -10.06 2.42 11.12
N GLY A 132 -9.11 1.49 11.10
CA GLY A 132 -7.97 1.51 10.18
C GLY A 132 -8.31 0.88 8.83
N ASN A 133 -7.44 1.08 7.85
CA ASN A 133 -7.55 0.44 6.54
C ASN A 133 -6.75 -0.87 6.52
N ILE A 134 -6.96 -1.69 5.49
CA ILE A 134 -6.18 -2.90 5.22
C ILE A 134 -5.50 -2.78 3.86
N ALA A 135 -4.21 -3.09 3.74
CA ALA A 135 -3.53 -3.21 2.45
C ALA A 135 -3.70 -4.63 1.92
N ILE A 136 -3.87 -4.76 0.61
CA ILE A 136 -3.50 -5.97 -0.12
C ILE A 136 -2.10 -5.74 -0.65
N CYS A 137 -1.18 -6.64 -0.29
CA CYS A 137 0.22 -6.53 -0.63
C CYS A 137 0.64 -7.65 -1.56
N GLU A 138 1.41 -7.30 -2.58
CA GLU A 138 2.18 -8.25 -3.37
C GLU A 138 3.52 -8.49 -2.69
N ILE A 139 3.90 -9.75 -2.56
CA ILE A 139 5.15 -10.22 -2.00
C ILE A 139 5.88 -10.96 -3.10
N ILE A 140 7.16 -10.68 -3.32
CA ILE A 140 7.98 -11.43 -4.27
C ILE A 140 8.05 -12.90 -3.85
N ASN A 141 7.76 -13.82 -4.77
CA ASN A 141 7.77 -15.26 -4.50
C ASN A 141 9.11 -15.91 -4.88
N ASP A 142 10.22 -15.40 -4.34
CA ASP A 142 11.53 -15.97 -4.58
C ASP A 142 11.85 -17.11 -3.58
N PRO A 143 12.92 -17.90 -3.81
CA PRO A 143 13.28 -19.02 -2.92
C PRO A 143 13.61 -18.64 -1.48
N THR A 144 13.84 -17.35 -1.19
CA THR A 144 14.13 -16.84 0.16
C THR A 144 12.88 -16.41 0.91
N THR A 145 11.75 -16.23 0.21
CA THR A 145 10.47 -15.90 0.80
C THR A 145 9.98 -17.05 1.67
N ALA A 146 9.98 -16.81 2.98
CA ALA A 146 9.51 -17.80 3.94
C ALA A 146 8.01 -18.04 3.77
N ARG A 147 7.60 -19.31 3.87
CA ARG A 147 6.19 -19.68 3.97
C ARG A 147 5.57 -19.07 5.22
N PRO A 148 4.28 -18.72 5.18
CA PRO A 148 3.64 -18.07 6.31
C PRO A 148 3.51 -19.06 7.47
N ASN A 149 3.89 -18.63 8.68
CA ASN A 149 3.69 -19.41 9.90
C ASN A 149 3.57 -18.50 11.14
N PRO A 150 2.37 -18.04 11.51
CA PRO A 150 1.14 -18.01 10.70
C PRO A 150 1.12 -16.83 9.72
N PHE A 151 2.05 -15.88 9.87
CA PHE A 151 2.20 -14.69 9.04
C PHE A 151 3.37 -14.83 8.07
N TYR A 152 3.33 -14.09 6.96
CA TYR A 152 4.54 -13.75 6.23
C TYR A 152 5.31 -12.68 7.02
N VAL A 153 6.62 -12.86 7.15
CA VAL A 153 7.52 -11.91 7.82
C VAL A 153 8.57 -11.46 6.81
N ILE A 154 8.34 -10.30 6.21
CA ILE A 154 9.15 -9.77 5.11
C ILE A 154 10.26 -8.88 5.68
N LYS A 155 11.52 -9.25 5.46
CA LYS A 155 12.66 -8.54 6.08
C LYS A 155 12.91 -7.18 5.43
N GLU A 156 12.88 -7.14 4.11
CA GLU A 156 13.23 -5.97 3.32
C GLU A 156 12.00 -5.36 2.66
N SER A 157 11.86 -4.03 2.75
CA SER A 157 10.75 -3.30 2.14
C SER A 157 10.68 -3.45 0.62
N ARG A 158 11.80 -3.75 -0.03
CA ARG A 158 11.87 -3.97 -1.49
C ARG A 158 11.21 -5.27 -1.95
N ASP A 159 10.89 -6.18 -1.02
CA ASP A 159 10.29 -7.48 -1.33
C ASP A 159 8.75 -7.45 -1.25
N VAL A 160 8.18 -6.32 -0.84
CA VAL A 160 6.74 -6.12 -0.67
C VAL A 160 6.28 -4.80 -1.29
N ARG A 161 5.11 -4.84 -1.95
CA ARG A 161 4.47 -3.66 -2.52
C ARG A 161 2.99 -3.64 -2.13
N ILE A 162 2.46 -2.46 -1.83
CA ILE A 162 1.01 -2.29 -1.67
C ILE A 162 0.38 -2.23 -3.06
N ALA A 163 -0.53 -3.14 -3.33
CA ALA A 163 -1.28 -3.18 -4.58
C ALA A 163 -2.64 -2.47 -4.44
N TYR A 164 -3.32 -2.68 -3.30
CA TYR A 164 -4.67 -2.14 -3.05
C TYR A 164 -4.84 -1.74 -1.58
N ILE A 165 -5.76 -0.82 -1.30
CA ILE A 165 -6.17 -0.45 0.05
C ILE A 165 -7.67 -0.63 0.22
N ILE A 166 -8.04 -1.18 1.37
CA ILE A 166 -9.36 -1.63 1.78
C ILE A 166 -9.91 -0.82 2.94
#